data_AF-A0A662M093-F1
#
_entry.id   AF-A0A662M093-F1
#
_cell.length_a   1.000
_cell.length_b   1.000
_cell.length_c   1.000
_cell.angle_alpha   90.00
_cell.angle_beta   90.00
_cell.angle_gamma   90.00
#
_symmetry.space_group_name_H-M   'P 1'
#
loop_
_entity.id
_entity.type
_entity.pdbx_description
1 polymer ?
#
loop_
_entity_poly.entity_id
_entity_poly.type
_entity_poly.pdbx_seq_one_letter_code
_entity_poly.pdbx_strand_id
1 'polypeptide(L)'
;MEKNVRTRTLVTVIIFLFLIDGMFSVTGSSENNSSGILYVGGSGPGNYTSIQSALDNASSGDTVFVYDDSSPYEECIVVDKSITIMGENRDTTAIDGNISINAKSV
;
A
#
# COMPACT_ATOMS: atom_id res chain seq x y z
N MET A 1 38.38 -23.26 -38.95
CA MET A 1 37.68 -24.03 -37.90
C MET A 1 37.37 -23.18 -36.66
N GLU A 2 38.27 -22.27 -36.23
CA GLU A 2 38.09 -21.45 -35.03
C GLU A 2 36.92 -20.45 -35.04
N LYS A 3 36.62 -19.81 -36.19
CA LYS A 3 35.52 -18.82 -36.30
C LYS A 3 34.17 -19.43 -35.95
N ASN A 4 33.91 -20.66 -36.39
CA ASN A 4 32.65 -21.36 -36.14
C ASN A 4 32.49 -21.79 -34.68
N VAL A 5 33.61 -22.03 -33.97
CA VAL A 5 33.61 -22.34 -32.54
C VAL A 5 33.29 -21.09 -31.72
N ARG A 6 33.94 -19.95 -32.03
CA ARG A 6 33.72 -18.67 -31.33
C ARG A 6 32.28 -18.17 -31.48
N THR A 7 31.68 -18.29 -32.66
CA THR A 7 30.27 -17.91 -32.88
C THR A 7 29.30 -18.81 -32.11
N ARG A 8 29.56 -20.12 -32.03
CA ARG A 8 28.73 -21.06 -31.26
C ARG A 8 28.80 -20.76 -29.76
N THR A 9 29.99 -20.45 -29.24
CA THR A 9 30.19 -20.06 -27.84
C THR A 9 29.47 -18.74 -27.51
N LEU A 10 29.52 -17.74 -28.38
CA LEU A 10 28.80 -16.47 -28.21
C LEU A 10 27.28 -16.65 -28.18
N VAL A 11 26.73 -17.46 -29.08
CA VAL A 11 25.28 -17.73 -29.14
C VAL A 11 24.80 -18.46 -27.89
N THR A 12 25.58 -19.43 -27.38
CA THR A 12 25.21 -20.14 -26.14
C THR A 12 25.21 -19.24 -24.90
N VAL A 13 26.14 -18.27 -24.80
CA VAL A 13 26.18 -17.35 -23.65
C VAL A 13 24.99 -16.39 -23.67
N ILE A 14 24.59 -15.90 -24.85
CA ILE A 14 23.44 -15.00 -24.99
C ILE A 14 22.13 -15.69 -24.61
N ILE A 15 21.94 -16.96 -25.02
CA ILE A 15 20.75 -17.75 -24.64
C ILE A 15 20.68 -17.92 -23.11
N PHE A 16 21.81 -18.22 -22.46
CA PHE A 16 21.84 -18.34 -20.99
C PHE A 16 21.54 -17.01 -20.28
N LEU A 17 21.92 -15.86 -20.85
CA LEU A 17 21.58 -14.54 -20.31
C LEU A 17 20.08 -14.23 -20.42
N PHE A 18 19.39 -14.67 -21.48
CA PHE A 18 17.94 -14.48 -21.59
C PHE A 18 17.12 -15.50 -20.77
N LEU A 19 17.69 -16.64 -20.40
CA LEU A 19 17.01 -17.65 -19.57
C LEU A 19 16.99 -17.32 -18.08
N ILE A 20 17.91 -16.48 -17.59
CA ILE A 20 17.98 -16.05 -16.19
C ILE A 20 17.01 -14.91 -15.85
N ASP A 21 16.65 -14.06 -16.83
CA ASP A 21 15.73 -12.93 -16.63
C ASP A 21 14.25 -13.34 -16.49
N GLY A 22 13.90 -14.58 -16.84
CA GLY A 22 12.52 -15.07 -16.85
C GLY A 22 11.94 -15.46 -15.49
N MET A 23 12.72 -15.42 -14.40
CA MET A 23 12.33 -16.01 -13.13
C MET A 23 12.72 -15.15 -11.92
N PHE A 24 12.33 -13.87 -11.94
CA PHE A 24 12.29 -13.06 -10.71
C PHE A 24 10.88 -12.53 -10.46
N SER A 25 9.94 -13.46 -10.24
CA SER A 25 8.76 -13.14 -9.43
C SER A 25 9.13 -13.41 -7.97
N VAL A 26 9.84 -12.48 -7.34
CA VAL A 26 9.81 -12.37 -5.88
C VAL A 26 8.39 -11.94 -5.52
N THR A 27 7.51 -12.92 -5.36
CA THR A 27 6.26 -12.73 -4.65
C THR A 27 6.54 -13.09 -3.20
N GLY A 28 7.27 -12.21 -2.53
CA GLY A 28 7.31 -12.21 -1.08
C GLY A 28 6.02 -11.62 -0.57
N SER A 29 4.99 -12.44 -0.34
CA SER A 29 3.90 -12.04 0.56
C SER A 29 4.47 -12.10 1.98
N SER A 30 5.22 -11.06 2.35
CA SER A 30 5.50 -10.82 3.76
C SER A 30 4.17 -10.38 4.36
N GLU A 31 3.41 -11.34 4.91
CA GLU A 31 2.36 -11.02 5.87
C GLU A 31 3.05 -10.46 7.11
N ASN A 32 3.44 -9.20 6.99
CA ASN A 32 3.85 -8.42 8.12
C ASN A 32 2.59 -8.20 8.93
N ASN A 33 2.43 -8.95 10.00
CA ASN A 33 1.54 -8.61 11.12
C ASN A 33 2.06 -7.35 11.86
N SER A 34 2.80 -6.47 11.18
CA SER A 34 3.15 -5.15 11.66
C SER A 34 2.01 -4.23 11.25
N SER A 35 1.37 -3.57 12.22
CA SER A 35 0.49 -2.45 11.99
C SER A 35 1.05 -1.53 10.90
N GLY A 36 0.35 -1.45 9.77
CA GLY A 36 0.67 -0.55 8.67
C GLY A 36 0.13 0.86 8.94
N ILE A 37 0.70 1.85 8.26
CA ILE A 37 0.15 3.21 8.21
C ILE A 37 -0.38 3.46 6.81
N LEU A 38 -1.66 3.81 6.71
CA LEU A 38 -2.32 4.24 5.48
C LEU A 38 -2.55 5.75 5.57
N TYR A 39 -2.17 6.49 4.54
CA TYR A 39 -2.21 7.95 4.53
C TYR A 39 -3.41 8.46 3.72
N VAL A 40 -4.13 9.44 4.24
CA VAL A 40 -5.31 10.04 3.62
C VAL A 40 -5.08 11.54 3.42
N GLY A 41 -5.39 12.05 2.23
CA GLY A 41 -5.16 13.43 1.83
C GLY A 41 -3.70 13.73 1.49
N GLY A 42 -3.31 14.99 1.57
CA GLY A 42 -1.95 15.45 1.25
C GLY A 42 -1.57 15.25 -0.23
N SER A 43 -0.30 15.48 -0.56
CA SER A 43 0.21 15.44 -1.96
C SER A 43 1.13 14.24 -2.26
N GLY A 44 1.28 13.32 -1.29
CA GLY A 44 2.14 12.15 -1.41
C GLY A 44 1.61 11.10 -2.39
N PRO A 45 2.48 10.41 -3.15
CA PRO A 45 2.04 9.34 -4.04
C PRO A 45 1.50 8.15 -3.23
N GLY A 46 0.36 7.61 -3.66
CA GLY A 46 -0.26 6.45 -3.02
C GLY A 46 -1.15 6.78 -1.81
N ASN A 47 -1.34 8.06 -1.48
CA ASN A 47 -2.30 8.48 -0.47
C ASN A 47 -3.74 8.24 -0.97
N TYR A 48 -4.60 7.84 -0.04
CA TYR A 48 -6.02 7.76 -0.27
C TYR A 48 -6.64 9.16 -0.30
N THR A 49 -7.70 9.35 -1.07
CA THR A 49 -8.43 10.62 -1.10
C THR A 49 -9.56 10.70 -0.07
N SER A 50 -9.92 9.57 0.55
CA SER A 50 -10.98 9.48 1.56
C SER A 50 -10.61 8.51 2.68
N ILE A 51 -11.13 8.76 3.88
CA ILE A 51 -10.86 7.94 5.07
C ILE A 51 -11.52 6.57 4.91
N GLN A 52 -12.73 6.50 4.32
CA GLN A 52 -13.38 5.21 4.11
C GLN A 52 -12.55 4.28 3.19
N SER A 53 -11.96 4.80 2.12
CA SER A 53 -11.12 3.98 1.23
C SER A 53 -9.86 3.45 1.92
N ALA A 54 -9.28 4.22 2.84
CA ALA A 54 -8.19 3.73 3.67
C ALA A 54 -8.68 2.66 4.66
N LEU A 55 -9.81 2.86 5.32
CA LEU A 55 -10.40 1.89 6.25
C LEU A 55 -10.78 0.56 5.60
N ASP A 56 -11.24 0.60 4.34
CA ASP A 56 -11.59 -0.59 3.57
C ASP A 56 -10.36 -1.46 3.26
N ASN A 57 -9.23 -0.82 2.94
CA ASN A 57 -7.96 -1.50 2.65
C ASN A 57 -7.14 -1.86 3.88
N ALA A 58 -7.39 -1.19 5.01
CA ALA A 58 -6.66 -1.43 6.24
C ALA A 58 -6.99 -2.79 6.87
N SER A 59 -5.96 -3.38 7.49
CA SER A 59 -6.07 -4.56 8.34
C SER A 59 -6.32 -4.18 9.80
N SER A 60 -6.79 -5.14 10.60
CA SER A 60 -6.91 -4.92 12.04
C SER A 60 -5.54 -4.66 12.65
N GLY A 61 -5.43 -3.60 13.45
CA GLY A 61 -4.19 -3.14 14.06
C GLY A 61 -3.54 -1.97 13.32
N ASP A 62 -3.97 -1.63 12.10
CA ASP A 62 -3.38 -0.55 11.32
C ASP A 62 -3.70 0.85 11.88
N THR A 63 -3.02 1.85 11.32
CA THR A 63 -3.31 3.27 11.55
C THR A 63 -3.67 3.94 10.23
N VAL A 64 -4.78 4.67 10.22
CA VAL A 64 -5.14 5.62 9.16
C VAL A 64 -4.70 7.00 9.61
N PHE A 65 -3.66 7.54 8.98
CA PHE A 65 -3.14 8.89 9.22
C PHE A 65 -3.80 9.88 8.25
N VAL A 66 -4.38 10.96 8.77
CA VAL A 66 -5.19 11.90 8.01
C VAL A 66 -4.53 13.28 7.99
N TYR A 67 -4.09 13.74 6.82
CA TYR A 67 -3.42 15.04 6.64
C TYR A 67 -4.39 16.21 6.84
N ASP A 68 -3.94 17.34 7.37
CA ASP A 68 -4.78 18.53 7.51
C ASP A 68 -4.95 19.34 6.21
N ASP A 69 -4.01 19.24 5.27
CA ASP A 69 -4.02 19.93 3.96
C ASP A 69 -5.27 19.65 3.10
N SER A 70 -5.96 18.52 3.33
CA SER A 70 -7.19 18.14 2.63
C SER A 70 -8.45 18.21 3.50
N SER A 71 -8.33 18.85 4.67
CA SER A 71 -9.43 19.10 5.61
C SER A 71 -10.35 20.23 5.10
N PRO A 72 -11.67 20.19 5.40
CA PRO A 72 -12.37 19.13 6.10
C PRO A 72 -12.66 17.91 5.22
N TYR A 73 -12.69 16.72 5.84
CA TYR A 73 -13.09 15.48 5.21
C TYR A 73 -14.60 15.29 5.34
N GLU A 74 -15.34 15.62 4.28
CA GLU A 74 -16.79 15.51 4.21
C GLU A 74 -17.25 14.12 3.76
N GLU A 75 -17.37 13.17 4.70
CA GLU A 75 -17.74 11.79 4.39
C GLU A 75 -18.47 11.06 5.52
N CYS A 76 -19.18 9.97 5.17
CA CYS A 76 -19.77 9.05 6.14
C CYS A 76 -18.86 7.83 6.30
N ILE A 77 -18.40 7.60 7.53
CA ILE A 77 -17.39 6.59 7.86
C ILE A 77 -18.02 5.41 8.60
N VAL A 78 -17.65 4.20 8.23
CA VAL A 78 -17.96 2.96 8.94
C VAL A 78 -16.68 2.30 9.43
N VAL A 79 -16.54 2.15 10.74
CA VAL A 79 -15.42 1.47 11.40
C VAL A 79 -15.87 0.11 11.89
N ASP A 80 -15.38 -0.97 11.27
CA ASP A 80 -15.77 -2.36 11.56
C ASP A 80 -14.58 -3.28 11.91
N LYS A 81 -13.40 -2.68 12.10
CA LYS A 81 -12.13 -3.34 12.47
C LYS A 81 -11.51 -2.64 13.67
N SER A 82 -10.64 -3.33 14.40
CA SER A 82 -9.83 -2.71 15.46
C SER A 82 -8.73 -1.89 14.81
N ILE A 83 -8.90 -0.57 14.66
CA ILE A 83 -7.97 0.30 13.93
C ILE A 83 -7.81 1.66 14.64
N THR A 84 -6.70 2.35 14.40
CA THR A 84 -6.47 3.72 14.85
C THR A 84 -6.72 4.71 13.71
N ILE A 85 -7.50 5.76 13.94
CA ILE A 85 -7.61 6.91 13.02
C ILE A 85 -6.93 8.10 13.72
N MET A 86 -5.92 8.69 13.09
CA MET A 86 -5.10 9.75 13.67
C MET A 86 -4.99 10.93 12.72
N GLY A 87 -5.48 12.10 13.15
CA GLY A 87 -5.28 13.35 12.42
C GLY A 87 -3.88 13.92 12.63
N GLU A 88 -3.35 14.59 11.61
CA GLU A 88 -2.07 15.28 11.65
C GLU A 88 -2.02 16.39 12.70
N ASN A 89 -3.11 17.15 12.80
CA ASN A 89 -3.19 18.28 13.71
C ASN A 89 -4.60 18.42 14.29
N ARG A 90 -4.68 18.53 15.62
CA ARG A 90 -5.93 18.61 16.39
C ARG A 90 -6.82 19.79 15.97
N ASP A 91 -6.22 20.91 15.59
CA ASP A 91 -6.94 22.18 15.38
C ASP A 91 -7.35 22.36 13.91
N THR A 92 -6.71 21.65 12.98
CA THR A 92 -6.91 21.83 11.53
C THR A 92 -7.40 20.57 10.83
N THR A 93 -7.13 19.36 11.32
CA THR A 93 -7.69 18.13 10.77
C THR A 93 -9.11 17.91 11.29
N ALA A 94 -10.12 18.06 10.41
CA ALA A 94 -11.53 17.91 10.75
C ALA A 94 -12.20 16.85 9.86
N ILE A 95 -13.01 16.00 10.48
CA ILE A 95 -13.91 15.06 9.79
C ILE A 95 -15.32 15.61 9.98
N ASP A 96 -15.97 15.99 8.88
CA ASP A 96 -17.33 16.54 8.90
C ASP A 96 -18.30 15.53 8.28
N GLY A 97 -18.98 14.77 9.13
CA GLY A 97 -19.91 13.76 8.69
C GLY A 97 -20.26 12.75 9.79
N ASN A 98 -20.89 11.65 9.40
CA ASN A 98 -21.33 10.62 10.34
C ASN A 98 -20.27 9.53 10.51
N ILE A 99 -19.96 9.17 11.76
CA ILE A 99 -19.12 8.02 12.08
C ILE A 99 -19.98 6.93 12.70
N SER A 100 -20.04 5.77 12.05
CA SER A 100 -20.68 4.55 12.56
C SER A 100 -19.62 3.54 12.99
N ILE A 101 -19.70 3.06 14.22
CA ILE A 101 -18.79 2.04 14.74
C ILE A 101 -19.55 0.73 14.88
N ASN A 102 -19.17 -0.27 14.09
CA ASN A 102 -19.75 -1.60 14.09
C ASN A 102 -18.85 -2.53 14.92
N ALA A 103 -19.08 -2.57 16.23
CA ALA A 103 -18.37 -3.47 17.11
C ALA A 103 -18.81 -4.93 16.84
N LYS A 104 -17.86 -5.80 16.49
CA LYS A 104 -18.09 -7.25 16.46
C LYS A 104 -17.86 -7.80 17.86
N SER A 105 -18.81 -8.59 18.36
CA SER A 105 -18.59 -9.38 19.58
C SER A 105 -17.52 -10.43 19.28
N VAL A 106 -16.47 -10.45 20.10
CA VAL A 106 -15.39 -11.44 20.08
C VAL A 106 -15.71 -12.64 20.96
#